data_AF-A0A1F9APR9-F1
#
_entry.id   AF-A0A1F9APR9-F1
#
_cell.length_a   1.000
_cell.length_b   1.000
_cell.length_c   1.000
_cell.angle_alpha   90.00
_cell.angle_beta   90.00
_cell.angle_gamma   90.00
#
_symmetry.space_group_name_H-M   'P 1'
#
loop_
_entity.id
_entity.type
_entity.pdbx_description
1 polymer ?
#
loop_
_entity_poly.entity_id
_entity_poly.type
_entity_poly.pdbx_seq_one_letter_code
_entity_poly.pdbx_strand_id
1 'polypeptide(L)'
;MMKKSVVLATLAFSLVFSWSCVIYGWKKTALQAVKPEKRGEVKISAVQVHSGEKTELKKKPAARIQGDSVVGERFLKNFVLEKSEIKHPGDFGTSAPAEIITKDGVTYTTDRILGQTPSSVTFDGYIAVSIPLADVDLVWIRKVNVLATLLLDIGPLLAFEIIEHIMWSLRKE
;
A
#
# COMPACT_ATOMS: atom_id res chain seq x y z
N MET A 1 24.25 -12.90 -38.00
CA MET A 1 23.52 -11.61 -38.12
C MET A 1 22.24 -11.73 -37.32
N MET A 2 22.19 -11.20 -36.08
CA MET A 2 20.91 -11.01 -35.38
C MET A 2 20.01 -10.19 -36.30
N LYS A 3 18.83 -10.71 -36.65
CA LYS A 3 17.88 -9.99 -37.50
C LYS A 3 17.53 -8.69 -36.77
N LYS A 4 17.70 -7.54 -37.43
CA LYS A 4 17.43 -6.20 -36.88
C LYS A 4 16.06 -6.10 -36.19
N SER A 5 15.10 -6.93 -36.60
CA SER A 5 13.77 -7.08 -36.00
C SER A 5 13.80 -7.58 -34.55
N VAL A 6 14.73 -8.46 -34.20
CA VAL A 6 14.86 -9.01 -32.84
C VAL A 6 15.39 -7.93 -31.90
N VAL A 7 16.45 -7.22 -32.30
CA VAL A 7 17.01 -6.11 -31.51
C VAL A 7 15.96 -5.03 -31.26
N LEU A 8 15.15 -4.68 -32.28
CA LEU A 8 14.10 -3.68 -32.15
C LEU A 8 12.97 -4.14 -31.20
N ALA A 9 12.58 -5.41 -31.26
CA ALA A 9 11.58 -5.97 -30.35
C ALA A 9 12.08 -6.00 -28.90
N THR A 10 13.34 -6.38 -28.68
CA THR A 10 13.97 -6.38 -27.36
C THR A 10 14.08 -4.97 -26.77
N LEU A 11 14.45 -3.98 -27.59
CA LEU A 11 14.54 -2.58 -27.16
C LEU A 11 13.16 -1.99 -26.85
N ALA A 12 12.14 -2.31 -27.66
CA ALA A 12 10.77 -1.90 -27.40
C ALA A 12 10.23 -2.54 -26.10
N PHE A 13 10.57 -3.80 -25.84
CA PHE A 13 10.16 -4.49 -24.62
C PHE A 13 10.84 -3.89 -23.38
N SER A 14 12.14 -3.59 -23.41
CA SER A 14 12.84 -2.95 -22.28
C SER A 14 12.36 -1.52 -22.01
N LEU A 15 12.04 -0.75 -23.06
CA LEU A 15 11.44 0.58 -22.93
C LEU A 15 10.04 0.53 -22.28
N VAL A 16 9.23 -0.47 -22.63
CA VAL A 16 7.89 -0.65 -22.04
C VAL A 16 7.97 -1.16 -20.59
N PHE A 17 8.92 -2.06 -20.30
CA PHE A 17 9.13 -2.62 -18.95
C PHE A 17 9.73 -1.61 -17.98
N SER A 18 10.70 -0.81 -18.43
CA SER A 18 11.32 0.26 -17.60
C SER A 18 10.32 1.33 -17.17
N TRP A 19 9.25 1.57 -17.94
CA TRP A 19 8.15 2.47 -17.55
C TRP A 19 7.04 1.81 -16.73
N SER A 20 6.76 0.52 -16.91
CA SER A 20 5.56 -0.12 -16.35
C SER A 20 5.79 -0.99 -15.12
N CYS A 21 7.03 -1.46 -14.87
CA CYS A 21 7.31 -2.51 -13.88
C CYS A 21 8.19 -2.08 -12.70
N VAL A 22 8.05 -0.84 -12.23
CA VAL A 22 8.72 -0.41 -10.99
C VAL A 22 8.08 -1.11 -9.79
N ILE A 23 8.82 -2.03 -9.16
CA ILE A 23 8.37 -2.68 -7.92
C ILE A 23 8.59 -1.70 -6.76
N TYR A 24 7.54 -1.49 -5.98
CA TYR A 24 7.60 -0.67 -4.78
C TYR A 24 7.51 -1.56 -3.53
N GLY A 25 8.42 -1.32 -2.59
CA GLY A 25 8.38 -1.89 -1.25
C GLY A 25 8.11 -0.82 -0.19
N TRP A 26 7.98 -1.26 1.06
CA TRP A 26 7.85 -0.38 2.22
C TRP A 26 9.11 -0.47 3.06
N LYS A 27 9.83 0.65 3.19
CA LYS A 27 11.07 0.71 3.96
C LYS A 27 10.81 1.39 5.30
N LYS A 28 11.16 0.70 6.39
CA LYS A 28 11.23 1.27 7.75
C LYS A 28 12.31 2.37 7.78
N THR A 29 11.92 3.57 8.17
CA THR A 29 12.79 4.75 8.18
C THR A 29 12.52 5.55 9.45
N ALA A 30 13.56 6.00 10.14
CA ALA A 30 13.40 6.94 11.26
C ALA A 30 12.83 8.26 10.74
N LEU A 31 11.86 8.85 11.45
CA LEU A 31 11.23 10.10 11.01
C LEU A 31 12.26 11.22 10.81
N GLN A 32 13.26 11.28 11.69
CA GLN A 32 14.37 12.25 11.62
C GLN A 32 15.20 12.12 10.33
N ALA A 33 15.27 10.93 9.74
CA ALA A 33 15.97 10.70 8.48
C ALA A 33 15.16 11.18 7.25
N VAL A 34 13.89 11.51 7.42
CA VAL A 34 13.05 12.09 6.36
C VAL A 34 13.28 13.59 6.32
N LYS A 35 13.98 14.04 5.28
CA LYS A 35 14.23 15.46 5.03
C LYS A 35 12.90 16.25 5.05
N PRO A 36 12.81 17.37 5.78
CA PRO A 36 11.59 18.17 5.90
C PRO A 36 10.94 18.51 4.55
N GLU A 37 11.76 18.90 3.57
CA GLU A 37 11.36 19.26 2.20
C GLU A 37 10.65 18.12 1.43
N LYS A 38 10.88 16.86 1.79
CA LYS A 38 10.30 15.69 1.11
C LYS A 38 9.11 15.08 1.85
N ARG A 39 8.78 15.58 3.05
CA ARG A 39 7.77 14.96 3.93
C ARG A 39 6.38 14.88 3.29
N GLY A 40 5.97 15.89 2.54
CA GLY A 40 4.66 15.93 1.87
C GLY A 40 4.51 14.95 0.68
N GLU A 41 5.62 14.51 0.09
CA GLU A 41 5.63 13.59 -1.07
C GLU A 41 5.68 12.12 -0.66
N VAL A 42 6.06 11.88 0.59
CA VAL A 42 6.28 10.54 1.13
C VAL A 42 4.94 9.84 1.37
N LYS A 43 4.77 8.68 0.74
CA LYS A 43 3.64 7.77 0.98
C LYS A 43 3.99 6.87 2.17
N ILE A 44 3.12 6.86 3.18
CA ILE A 44 3.30 6.13 4.44
C ILE A 44 2.27 4.99 4.53
N SER A 45 2.71 3.79 4.91
CA SER A 45 1.81 2.64 5.16
C SER A 45 1.67 2.27 6.64
N ALA A 46 2.57 2.73 7.48
CA ALA A 46 2.53 2.46 8.91
C ALA A 46 3.40 3.47 9.64
N VAL A 47 3.05 3.70 10.91
CA VAL A 47 3.73 4.58 11.84
C VAL A 47 3.97 3.79 13.12
N GLN A 48 5.13 3.98 13.74
CA GLN A 48 5.40 3.48 15.09
C GLN A 48 5.67 4.67 16.01
N VAL A 49 4.88 4.75 17.07
CA VAL A 49 4.97 5.81 18.07
C VAL A 49 5.98 5.45 19.16
N HIS A 50 6.34 6.41 20.02
CA HIS A 50 7.32 6.24 21.09
C HIS A 50 7.00 5.09 22.07
N SER A 51 5.72 4.77 22.24
CA SER A 51 5.29 3.60 23.05
C SER A 51 5.69 2.26 22.43
N GLY A 52 6.19 2.27 21.19
CA GLY A 52 6.46 1.08 20.39
C GLY A 52 5.23 0.56 19.65
N GLU A 53 4.03 1.10 19.89
CA GLU A 53 2.81 0.71 19.16
C GLU A 53 2.98 1.03 17.66
N LYS A 54 2.73 0.01 16.83
CA LYS A 54 2.71 0.15 15.37
C LYS A 54 1.26 0.30 14.90
N THR A 55 0.96 1.46 14.33
CA THR A 55 -0.32 1.74 13.68
C THR A 55 -0.21 1.49 12.18
N GLU A 56 -1.01 0.57 11.67
CA GLU A 56 -1.11 0.32 10.22
C GLU A 56 -2.10 1.28 9.57
N LEU A 57 -1.64 1.90 8.48
CA LEU A 57 -2.40 2.87 7.71
C LEU A 57 -2.75 2.28 6.34
N LYS A 58 -3.90 2.70 5.81
CA LYS A 58 -4.35 2.31 4.49
C LYS A 58 -3.30 2.72 3.44
N LYS A 59 -3.02 1.80 2.52
CA LYS A 59 -2.00 1.99 1.48
C LYS A 59 -2.54 2.77 0.27
N LYS A 60 -3.87 2.87 0.12
CA LYS A 60 -4.58 3.54 -0.98
C LYS A 60 -5.91 4.15 -0.46
N PRO A 61 -6.06 5.48 -0.41
CA PRO A 61 -4.98 6.47 -0.53
C PRO A 61 -3.91 6.24 0.56
N ALA A 62 -2.64 6.45 0.23
CA ALA A 62 -1.57 6.32 1.21
C ALA A 62 -1.58 7.53 2.15
N ALA A 63 -1.28 7.30 3.43
CA ALA A 63 -1.06 8.36 4.40
C ALA A 63 0.13 9.24 4.00
N ARG A 64 0.09 10.50 4.44
CA ARG A 64 1.11 11.51 4.13
C ARG A 64 1.41 12.36 5.35
N ILE A 65 2.56 13.02 5.36
CA ILE A 65 2.86 14.04 6.36
C ILE A 65 2.26 15.35 5.89
N GLN A 66 1.41 15.96 6.71
CA GLN A 66 0.80 17.25 6.46
C GLN A 66 1.00 18.14 7.68
N GLY A 67 1.77 19.23 7.51
CA GLY A 67 2.22 20.05 8.63
C GLY A 67 3.00 19.20 9.64
N ASP A 68 2.53 19.20 10.89
CA ASP A 68 3.16 18.52 12.02
C ASP A 68 2.54 17.16 12.35
N SER A 69 1.78 16.56 11.43
CA SER A 69 1.13 15.25 11.65
C SER A 69 1.23 14.31 10.45
N VAL A 70 1.16 13.01 10.72
CA VAL A 70 0.84 11.98 9.71
C VAL A 70 -0.68 11.87 9.62
N VAL A 71 -1.23 12.19 8.46
CA VAL A 71 -2.66 12.11 8.18
C VAL A 71 -2.94 10.93 7.26
N GLY A 72 -3.93 10.12 7.62
CA GLY A 72 -4.35 8.97 6.83
C GLY A 72 -5.50 8.20 7.45
N GLU A 73 -5.71 6.98 6.98
CA GLU A 73 -6.77 6.11 7.48
C GLU A 73 -6.15 4.92 8.22
N ARG A 74 -6.44 4.75 9.52
CA ARG A 74 -6.01 3.59 10.31
C ARG A 74 -6.92 2.41 10.01
N PHE A 75 -6.34 1.24 9.76
CA PHE A 75 -7.11 0.01 9.63
C PHE A 75 -7.53 -0.51 11.01
N LEU A 76 -8.79 -0.89 11.12
CA LEU A 76 -9.41 -1.48 12.30
C LEU A 76 -9.83 -2.90 11.95
N LYS A 77 -9.32 -3.87 12.71
CA LYS A 77 -9.63 -5.29 12.52
C LYS A 77 -10.50 -5.79 13.66
N ASN A 78 -11.59 -6.49 13.34
CA ASN A 78 -12.56 -7.01 14.30
C ASN A 78 -13.02 -5.95 15.33
N PHE A 79 -13.18 -4.71 14.89
CA PHE A 79 -13.51 -3.62 15.79
C PHE A 79 -14.98 -3.70 16.19
N VAL A 80 -15.23 -3.59 17.49
CA VAL A 80 -16.58 -3.62 18.06
C VAL A 80 -16.97 -2.19 18.41
N LEU A 81 -18.08 -1.74 17.85
CA LEU A 81 -18.67 -0.44 18.15
C LEU A 81 -20.05 -0.64 18.76
N GLU A 82 -20.34 0.05 19.86
CA GLU A 82 -21.66 -0.02 20.47
C GLU A 82 -22.68 0.78 19.64
N LYS A 83 -23.86 0.21 19.41
CA LYS A 83 -24.97 0.91 18.74
C LYS A 83 -25.43 2.13 19.54
N SER A 84 -25.16 2.16 20.84
CA SER A 84 -25.40 3.29 21.75
C SER A 84 -24.59 4.54 21.35
N GLU A 85 -23.42 4.37 20.74
CA GLU A 85 -22.52 5.44 20.30
C GLU A 85 -22.80 5.91 18.87
N ILE A 86 -23.58 5.14 18.10
CA ILE A 86 -23.91 5.45 16.71
C ILE A 86 -25.02 6.51 16.65
N LYS A 87 -24.84 7.52 15.79
CA LYS A 87 -25.81 8.60 15.59
C LYS A 87 -27.13 8.10 14.99
N HIS A 88 -27.03 7.23 14.00
CA HIS A 88 -28.16 6.57 13.34
C HIS A 88 -28.00 5.05 13.45
N PRO A 89 -28.34 4.45 14.61
CA PRO A 89 -28.22 3.02 14.79
C PRO A 89 -29.25 2.31 13.90
N GLY A 90 -28.78 1.36 13.10
CA GLY A 90 -29.61 0.52 12.26
C GLY A 90 -29.03 -0.88 12.15
N ASP A 91 -29.61 -1.69 11.27
CA ASP A 91 -29.01 -2.96 10.87
C ASP A 91 -28.13 -2.71 9.65
N PHE A 92 -26.85 -2.97 9.81
CA PHE A 92 -25.88 -2.79 8.74
C PHE A 92 -25.82 -4.06 7.91
N GLY A 93 -26.08 -3.95 6.61
CA GLY A 93 -26.00 -5.07 5.69
C GLY A 93 -24.58 -5.66 5.65
N THR A 94 -24.47 -6.97 5.51
CA THR A 94 -23.17 -7.68 5.48
C THR A 94 -22.43 -7.58 4.15
N SER A 95 -23.09 -7.06 3.12
CA SER A 95 -22.67 -7.17 1.72
C SER A 95 -22.08 -5.90 1.11
N ALA A 96 -22.21 -4.73 1.76
CA ALA A 96 -21.73 -3.46 1.22
C ALA A 96 -20.95 -2.64 2.26
N PRO A 97 -19.88 -1.93 1.83
CA PRO A 97 -19.24 -0.90 2.63
C PRO A 97 -20.29 0.11 3.12
N ALA A 98 -20.24 0.44 4.41
CA ALA A 98 -21.14 1.40 5.03
C ALA A 98 -20.33 2.44 5.81
N GLU A 99 -20.84 3.67 5.86
CA GLU A 99 -20.30 4.70 6.74
C GLU A 99 -21.09 4.66 8.05
N ILE A 100 -20.38 4.49 9.16
CA ILE A 100 -20.94 4.54 10.51
C ILE A 100 -20.45 5.83 11.16
N ILE A 101 -21.39 6.71 11.48
CA ILE A 101 -21.11 7.98 12.13
C ILE A 101 -21.54 7.88 13.60
N THR A 102 -20.62 8.13 14.50
CA THR A 102 -20.87 8.15 15.95
C THR A 102 -21.42 9.51 16.41
N LYS A 103 -21.96 9.56 17.62
CA LYS A 103 -22.60 10.74 18.22
C LYS A 103 -21.62 11.89 18.45
N ASP A 104 -20.35 11.59 18.68
CA ASP A 104 -19.24 12.54 18.77
C ASP A 104 -18.73 13.02 17.40
N GLY A 105 -19.31 12.51 16.30
CA GLY A 105 -19.00 12.93 14.94
C GLY A 105 -17.85 12.16 14.27
N VAL A 106 -17.31 11.12 14.91
CA VAL A 106 -16.31 10.25 14.29
C VAL A 106 -16.97 9.41 13.19
N THR A 107 -16.30 9.31 12.05
CA THR A 107 -16.77 8.51 10.91
C THR A 107 -15.88 7.29 10.71
N TYR A 108 -16.51 6.12 10.72
CA TYR A 108 -15.90 4.84 10.40
C TYR A 108 -16.39 4.39 9.02
N THR A 109 -15.46 4.13 8.12
CA THR A 109 -15.78 3.52 6.82
C THR A 109 -15.58 2.02 6.94
N THR A 110 -16.66 1.24 6.90
CA THR A 110 -16.58 -0.22 7.00
C THR A 110 -16.19 -0.82 5.67
N ASP A 111 -15.28 -1.80 5.70
CA ASP A 111 -14.96 -2.64 4.54
C ASP A 111 -15.86 -3.88 4.57
N ARG A 112 -16.04 -4.45 5.76
CA ARG A 112 -16.88 -5.63 5.97
C ARG A 112 -17.50 -5.63 7.37
N ILE A 113 -18.82 -5.81 7.43
CA ILE A 113 -19.50 -6.14 8.69
C ILE A 113 -19.32 -7.65 8.95
N LEU A 114 -18.74 -7.97 10.10
CA LEU A 114 -18.45 -9.34 10.53
C LEU A 114 -19.62 -9.95 11.32
N GLY A 115 -20.34 -9.11 12.07
CA GLY A 115 -21.50 -9.51 12.84
C GLY A 115 -22.17 -8.31 13.50
N GLN A 116 -23.41 -8.49 13.91
CA GLN A 116 -24.15 -7.47 14.66
C GLN A 116 -25.02 -8.14 15.73
N THR A 117 -25.15 -7.45 16.85
CA THR A 117 -26.07 -7.80 17.94
C THR A 117 -27.06 -6.63 18.14
N PRO A 118 -28.07 -6.78 19.00
CA PRO A 118 -28.95 -5.66 19.35
C PRO A 118 -28.21 -4.46 19.95
N SER A 119 -27.04 -4.67 20.58
CA SER A 119 -26.28 -3.63 21.27
C SER A 119 -25.00 -3.19 20.56
N SER A 120 -24.47 -3.96 19.62
CA SER A 120 -23.17 -3.69 19.01
C SER A 120 -23.07 -4.13 17.55
N VAL A 121 -22.08 -3.60 16.84
CA VAL A 121 -21.68 -4.01 15.49
C VAL A 121 -20.19 -4.30 15.48
N THR A 122 -19.80 -5.42 14.87
CA THR A 122 -18.41 -5.83 14.70
C THR A 122 -18.03 -5.73 13.23
N PHE A 123 -16.95 -5.03 12.91
CA PHE A 123 -16.55 -4.80 11.53
C PHE A 123 -15.03 -4.69 11.35
N ASP A 124 -14.60 -4.94 10.12
CA ASP A 124 -13.31 -4.50 9.60
C ASP A 124 -13.53 -3.19 8.85
N GLY A 125 -12.64 -2.22 9.03
CA GLY A 125 -12.83 -0.91 8.42
C GLY A 125 -11.69 0.06 8.66
N TYR A 126 -11.99 1.33 8.45
CA TYR A 126 -11.03 2.42 8.50
C TYR A 126 -11.58 3.61 9.26
N ILE A 127 -10.68 4.30 9.95
CA ILE A 127 -10.97 5.58 10.62
C ILE A 127 -9.92 6.59 10.20
N ALA A 128 -10.34 7.83 9.93
CA ALA A 128 -9.41 8.93 9.69
C ALA A 128 -8.61 9.23 10.97
N VAL A 129 -7.29 9.32 10.85
CA VAL A 129 -6.38 9.61 11.95
C VAL A 129 -5.41 10.74 11.58
N SER A 130 -5.05 11.52 12.59
CA SER A 130 -3.98 12.51 12.54
C SER A 130 -3.04 12.21 13.71
N ILE A 131 -1.86 11.67 13.41
CA ILE A 131 -0.86 11.29 14.42
C ILE A 131 0.21 12.38 14.47
N PRO A 132 0.40 13.10 15.60
CA PRO A 132 1.42 14.12 15.71
C PRO A 132 2.81 13.56 15.43
N LEU A 133 3.63 14.27 14.64
CA LEU A 133 5.01 13.87 14.37
C LEU A 133 5.87 13.81 15.63
N ALA A 134 5.52 14.61 16.65
CA ALA A 134 6.16 14.59 17.96
C ALA A 134 6.05 13.22 18.64
N ASP A 135 5.02 12.44 18.31
CA ASP A 135 4.79 11.11 18.90
C ASP A 135 5.38 9.98 18.04
N VAL A 136 5.98 10.29 16.88
CA VAL A 136 6.40 9.30 15.88
C VAL A 136 7.92 9.10 15.85
N ASP A 137 8.36 7.87 16.08
CA ASP A 137 9.76 7.48 15.92
C ASP A 137 10.07 7.00 14.50
N LEU A 138 9.22 6.11 13.98
CA LEU A 138 9.51 5.34 12.77
C LEU A 138 8.31 5.35 11.82
N VAL A 139 8.62 5.45 10.53
CA VAL A 139 7.64 5.49 9.44
C VAL A 139 8.00 4.47 8.36
N TRP A 140 6.99 3.82 7.80
CA TRP A 140 7.14 2.90 6.67
C TRP A 140 6.83 3.63 5.39
N ILE A 141 7.89 3.97 4.65
CA ILE A 141 7.83 4.80 3.45
C ILE A 141 7.85 3.93 2.21
N ARG A 142 7.02 4.26 1.23
CA ARG A 142 7.08 3.63 -0.09
C ARG A 142 8.41 3.95 -0.77
N LYS A 143 9.19 2.92 -1.09
CA LYS A 143 10.46 3.07 -1.81
C LYS A 143 10.52 2.10 -2.99
N VAL A 144 11.16 2.51 -4.07
CA VAL A 144 11.46 1.61 -5.19
C VAL A 144 12.36 0.48 -4.70
N ASN A 145 11.96 -0.76 -4.98
CA ASN A 145 12.80 -1.93 -4.81
C ASN A 145 13.66 -2.09 -6.07
N VAL A 146 14.83 -1.44 -6.06
CA VAL A 146 15.72 -1.39 -7.23
C VAL A 146 16.15 -2.78 -7.67
N LEU A 147 16.51 -3.67 -6.73
CA LEU A 147 16.94 -5.03 -7.06
C LEU A 147 15.83 -5.83 -7.74
N ALA A 148 14.61 -5.81 -7.17
CA ALA A 148 13.48 -6.52 -7.77
C ALA A 148 13.08 -5.91 -9.12
N THR A 149 13.17 -4.59 -9.26
CA THR A 149 12.92 -3.88 -10.52
C THR A 149 13.94 -4.30 -11.59
N LEU A 150 15.23 -4.38 -11.24
CA LEU A 150 16.29 -4.84 -12.14
C LEU A 150 16.13 -6.31 -12.54
N LEU A 151 15.73 -7.19 -11.61
CA LEU A 151 15.48 -8.60 -11.92
C LEU A 151 14.31 -8.79 -12.90
N LEU A 152 13.24 -7.99 -12.76
CA LEU A 152 12.15 -8.00 -13.73
C LEU A 152 12.55 -7.43 -15.09
N ASP A 153 13.50 -6.51 -15.14
CA ASP A 153 13.97 -5.91 -16.39
C ASP A 153 14.94 -6.86 -17.13
N ILE A 154 15.83 -7.54 -16.40
CA ILE A 154 16.85 -8.44 -16.96
C ILE A 154 16.31 -9.87 -17.19
N GLY A 155 15.37 -10.34 -16.38
CA GLY A 155 14.82 -11.70 -16.46
C GLY A 155 14.26 -12.07 -17.84
N PRO A 156 13.44 -11.22 -18.48
CA PRO A 156 12.92 -11.45 -19.83
C PRO A 156 14.02 -11.49 -20.90
N LEU A 157 15.07 -10.68 -20.77
CA LEU A 157 16.24 -10.69 -21.67
C LEU A 157 16.96 -12.05 -21.63
N LEU A 158 17.26 -12.54 -20.42
CA LEU A 158 17.91 -13.84 -20.23
C LEU A 158 17.03 -15.01 -20.70
N ALA A 159 15.72 -14.95 -20.45
CA ALA A 159 14.78 -15.96 -20.92
C ALA A 159 14.74 -16.03 -22.45
N PHE A 160 14.82 -14.89 -23.13
CA PHE A 160 14.86 -14.83 -24.59
C PHE A 160 16.14 -15.46 -25.16
N GLU A 161 17.31 -15.15 -24.59
CA GLU A 161 18.58 -15.77 -25.01
C GLU A 161 18.59 -17.29 -24.83
N ILE A 162 18.03 -17.79 -23.72
CA ILE A 162 17.91 -19.24 -23.46
C ILE A 162 16.99 -19.90 -24.48
N ILE A 163 15.83 -19.30 -24.79
CA ILE A 163 14.90 -19.81 -25.80
C ILE A 163 15.55 -19.83 -27.18
N GLU A 164 16.26 -18.76 -27.59
CA GLU A 164 16.98 -18.74 -28.86
C GLU A 164 18.06 -19.83 -28.94
N HIS A 165 18.80 -20.05 -27.85
CA HIS A 165 19.82 -21.10 -27.78
C HIS A 165 19.21 -22.50 -27.90
N ILE A 166 18.09 -22.76 -27.21
CA ILE A 166 17.36 -24.03 -27.30
C ILE A 166 16.81 -24.24 -28.72
N MET A 167 16.17 -23.23 -29.32
CA MET A 167 15.64 -23.34 -30.68
C MET A 167 16.73 -23.54 -31.74
N TRP A 168 17.92 -22.98 -31.54
CA TRP A 168 19.05 -23.19 -32.44
C TRP A 168 19.59 -24.62 -32.35
N SER A 169 19.72 -25.15 -31.12
CA SER A 169 20.16 -26.53 -30.89
C SER A 169 19.17 -27.55 -31.49
N LEU A 170 17.86 -27.32 -31.33
CA LEU A 170 16.81 -28.17 -31.90
C LEU A 170 16.70 -28.12 -33.43
N ARG A 171 17.31 -27.14 -34.10
CA ARG A 171 17.32 -27.02 -35.57
C ARG A 171 18.51 -27.73 -36.21
N LYS A 172 19.50 -28.14 -35.41
CA LYS A 172 20.72 -28.78 -35.89
C LYS A 172 20.67 -30.30 -35.86
N GLU A 173 19.65 -30.88 -35.23
CA GLU A 173 19.25 -32.30 -35.35
C GLU A 173 18.25 -32.46 -36.51
#